data_AF-A0A497RG52-F1
#
_entry.id   AF-A0A497RG52-F1
#
_cell.length_a   1.000
_cell.length_b   1.000
_cell.length_c   1.000
_cell.angle_alpha   90.00
_cell.angle_beta   90.00
_cell.angle_gamma   90.00
#
_symmetry.space_group_name_H-M   'P 1'
#
loop_
_entity.id
_entity.type
_entity.pdbx_description
1 polymer ?
#
loop_
_entity_poly.entity_id
_entity_poly.type
_entity_poly.pdbx_seq_one_letter_code
_entity_poly.pdbx_strand_id
1 'polypeptide(L)'
;MYASMVYWKGGKIDKRKVEVSPAVFKMVGYAYWKILSADEDVEVKKNEVSIVKIKEILLPSNTIVSPLSIMRHGLGVVLDAYEEKPSRVEEAKKLVAVAFLPIEDGEIKKGDLLGVVKVFIVGVMPIEMISKVKLPEDIGIEHSEKLLKFSIKSENVNMVYRINGEVVREQKEVSEYWYSRWHVAEWYPLIADEDLFVQPGKLELVKIKNLEIPPETIPVPLSIMRHAYGTVLDVYHSGKPKKIEESKSISKAIFMPVFSGEIKKGDIIGVLNIYYISVGERIRSLMRFLTQRVKGNLIYWRGKTVERKEIEMEPFSFKRSAIGRFEPLIAAENKKVRSNQVEVIEIEELEFPSGTILQPMTTKNHAIGVVLDVMNFEPLKRVEDDKRITSAIFLPLMDGEIKKGELLGVLNVYHVSVFREPDFFLARYRQLFPEKRVVSTL
;
A
#
# COMPACT_ATOMS: atom_id res chain seq x y z
N MET A 1 -20.51 7.37 -15.43
CA MET A 1 -19.63 7.88 -16.51
C MET A 1 -19.17 6.70 -17.35
N TYR A 2 -18.69 6.90 -18.59
CA TYR A 2 -18.02 5.84 -19.34
C TYR A 2 -16.53 6.13 -19.44
N ALA A 3 -15.71 5.10 -19.24
CA ALA A 3 -14.26 5.16 -19.46
C ALA A 3 -13.81 4.04 -20.39
N SER A 4 -12.65 4.22 -21.02
CA SER A 4 -11.97 3.16 -21.75
C SER A 4 -11.08 2.38 -20.79
N MET A 5 -11.42 1.12 -20.51
CA MET A 5 -10.58 0.23 -19.71
C MET A 5 -9.61 -0.50 -20.63
N VAL A 6 -8.32 -0.32 -20.38
CA VAL A 6 -7.23 -0.96 -21.13
C VAL A 6 -6.63 -2.07 -20.28
N TYR A 7 -6.60 -3.29 -20.79
CA TYR A 7 -6.25 -4.46 -20.00
C TYR A 7 -5.51 -5.54 -20.79
N TRP A 8 -4.86 -6.47 -20.08
CA TRP A 8 -4.22 -7.64 -20.66
C TRP A 8 -5.24 -8.74 -20.99
N LYS A 9 -5.17 -9.27 -22.21
CA LYS A 9 -5.95 -10.41 -22.66
C LYS A 9 -5.07 -11.34 -23.48
N GLY A 10 -4.62 -12.44 -22.87
CA GLY A 10 -3.80 -13.45 -23.55
C GLY A 10 -2.50 -12.89 -24.14
N GLY A 11 -1.79 -12.04 -23.39
CA GLY A 11 -0.53 -11.42 -23.83
C GLY A 11 -0.68 -10.25 -24.81
N LYS A 12 -1.91 -9.81 -25.09
CA LYS A 12 -2.18 -8.60 -25.88
C LYS A 12 -2.90 -7.55 -25.05
N ILE A 13 -2.72 -6.29 -25.42
CA ILE A 13 -3.53 -5.19 -24.88
C ILE A 13 -4.87 -5.18 -25.61
N ASP A 14 -5.95 -5.18 -24.85
CA ASP A 14 -7.32 -5.03 -25.33
C ASP A 14 -7.95 -3.79 -24.67
N LYS A 15 -9.00 -3.24 -25.30
CA LYS A 15 -9.73 -2.08 -24.81
C LYS A 15 -11.22 -2.39 -24.82
N ARG A 16 -11.91 -2.02 -23.74
CA ARG A 16 -13.37 -2.06 -23.70
C ARG A 16 -13.92 -0.82 -23.03
N LYS A 17 -15.03 -0.31 -23.55
CA LYS A 17 -15.78 0.76 -22.90
C LYS A 17 -16.51 0.15 -21.70
N VAL A 18 -16.32 0.75 -20.53
CA VAL A 18 -16.96 0.33 -19.28
C VAL A 18 -17.74 1.49 -18.70
N GLU A 19 -18.89 1.19 -18.10
CA GLU A 19 -19.51 2.13 -17.19
C GLU A 19 -18.71 2.15 -15.89
N VAL A 20 -18.30 3.35 -15.50
CA VAL A 20 -17.56 3.60 -14.27
C VAL A 20 -18.31 4.64 -13.48
N SER A 21 -18.59 4.30 -12.23
CA SER A 21 -19.16 5.19 -11.24
C SER A 21 -18.45 4.94 -9.92
N PRO A 22 -18.36 5.94 -9.04
CA PRO A 22 -18.00 5.70 -7.65
C PRO A 22 -18.91 4.62 -7.06
N ALA A 23 -18.34 3.76 -6.24
CA ALA A 23 -19.07 2.72 -5.54
C ALA A 23 -18.63 2.72 -4.08
N VAL A 24 -19.54 2.41 -3.17
CA VAL A 24 -19.19 2.22 -1.76
C VAL A 24 -18.88 0.78 -1.48
N PHE A 25 -18.01 0.58 -0.49
CA PHE A 25 -17.79 -0.72 0.07
C PHE A 25 -17.78 -0.69 1.59
N LYS A 26 -18.20 -1.80 2.20
CA LYS A 26 -18.07 -2.04 3.64
C LYS A 26 -17.25 -3.29 3.86
N MET A 27 -16.15 -3.14 4.59
CA MET A 27 -15.24 -4.25 4.87
C MET A 27 -15.63 -4.97 6.17
N VAL A 28 -15.43 -6.28 6.21
CA VAL A 28 -15.52 -7.08 7.44
C VAL A 28 -14.39 -6.77 8.42
N GLY A 29 -14.56 -7.14 9.70
CA GLY A 29 -13.58 -6.85 10.76
C GLY A 29 -12.28 -7.63 10.67
N TYR A 30 -12.15 -8.58 9.75
CA TYR A 30 -10.96 -9.43 9.58
C TYR A 30 -10.42 -9.34 8.14
N ALA A 31 -9.23 -9.90 7.93
CA ALA A 31 -8.58 -10.06 6.65
C ALA A 31 -7.68 -11.29 6.69
N TYR A 32 -7.21 -11.75 5.53
CA TYR A 32 -6.27 -12.87 5.48
C TYR A 32 -5.18 -12.63 4.46
N TRP A 33 -4.14 -13.45 4.54
CA TRP A 33 -2.98 -13.36 3.66
C TRP A 33 -3.01 -14.43 2.60
N LYS A 34 -2.51 -14.09 1.42
CA LYS A 34 -2.14 -15.05 0.38
C LYS A 34 -0.66 -14.86 0.02
N ILE A 35 0.04 -15.98 -0.07
CA ILE A 35 1.47 -16.00 -0.37
C ILE A 35 1.68 -15.78 -1.88
N LEU A 36 2.60 -14.90 -2.24
CA LEU A 36 3.03 -14.70 -3.63
C LEU A 36 4.33 -15.47 -3.85
N SER A 37 4.23 -16.70 -4.36
CA SER A 37 5.39 -17.56 -4.69
C SER A 37 5.62 -17.55 -6.20
N ALA A 38 6.85 -17.31 -6.64
CA ALA A 38 7.24 -17.33 -8.05
C ALA A 38 7.00 -18.73 -8.66
N ASP A 39 6.47 -18.78 -9.89
CA ASP A 39 6.26 -20.04 -10.63
C ASP A 39 7.24 -20.23 -11.80
N GLU A 40 8.18 -19.30 -11.95
CA GLU A 40 9.20 -19.29 -12.99
C GLU A 40 10.53 -18.69 -12.49
N ASP A 41 11.60 -18.95 -13.25
CA ASP A 41 12.89 -18.30 -13.08
C ASP A 41 12.93 -17.06 -13.99
N VAL A 42 13.35 -15.90 -13.44
CA VAL A 42 13.38 -14.62 -14.16
C VAL A 42 14.62 -13.84 -13.76
N GLU A 43 15.42 -13.42 -14.74
CA GLU A 43 16.44 -12.39 -14.53
C GLU A 43 15.76 -11.03 -14.39
N VAL A 44 16.14 -10.30 -13.34
CA VAL A 44 15.57 -9.01 -13.02
C VAL A 44 16.67 -7.95 -12.99
N LYS A 45 16.34 -6.75 -13.45
CA LYS A 45 17.25 -5.61 -13.50
C LYS A 45 16.79 -4.50 -12.58
N LYS A 46 17.73 -3.88 -11.87
CA LYS A 46 17.48 -2.73 -11.00
C LYS A 46 16.73 -1.65 -11.76
N ASN A 47 15.68 -1.10 -11.13
CA ASN A 47 14.81 -0.05 -11.68
C ASN A 47 13.91 -0.48 -12.85
N GLU A 48 13.98 -1.73 -13.33
CA GLU A 48 13.13 -2.21 -14.41
C GLU A 48 12.05 -3.15 -13.86
N VAL A 49 10.79 -2.77 -14.00
CA VAL A 49 9.69 -3.61 -13.54
C VAL A 49 9.65 -4.89 -14.36
N SER A 50 9.64 -6.01 -13.66
CA SER A 50 9.54 -7.35 -14.25
C SER A 50 8.16 -7.94 -13.94
N ILE A 51 7.48 -8.46 -14.95
CA ILE A 51 6.29 -9.28 -14.73
C ILE A 51 6.75 -10.69 -14.39
N VAL A 52 6.40 -11.15 -13.19
CA VAL A 52 6.79 -12.48 -12.69
C VAL A 52 5.53 -13.30 -12.48
N LYS A 53 5.43 -14.46 -13.14
CA LYS A 53 4.36 -15.43 -12.89
C LYS A 53 4.46 -15.95 -11.47
N ILE A 54 3.29 -16.07 -10.85
CA ILE A 54 3.15 -16.63 -9.52
C ILE A 54 2.35 -17.93 -9.58
N LYS A 55 2.48 -18.75 -8.54
CA LYS A 55 1.52 -19.84 -8.32
C LYS A 55 0.14 -19.23 -8.22
N GLU A 56 -0.82 -19.82 -8.93
CA GLU A 56 -2.15 -19.25 -9.09
C GLU A 56 -2.86 -19.11 -7.73
N ILE A 57 -3.44 -17.93 -7.49
CA ILE A 57 -4.20 -17.63 -6.27
C ILE A 57 -5.66 -17.40 -6.64
N LEU A 58 -6.53 -18.29 -6.17
CA LEU A 58 -7.97 -18.12 -6.28
C LEU A 58 -8.48 -17.27 -5.13
N LEU A 59 -9.18 -16.19 -5.47
CA LEU A 59 -9.84 -15.30 -4.53
C LEU A 59 -11.35 -15.40 -4.73
N PRO A 60 -12.14 -15.49 -3.65
CA PRO A 60 -13.59 -15.48 -3.76
C PRO A 60 -14.08 -14.12 -4.27
N SER A 61 -15.35 -14.09 -4.68
CA SER A 61 -16.04 -12.83 -4.96
C SER A 61 -15.99 -11.90 -3.76
N ASN A 62 -16.25 -10.61 -4.00
CA ASN A 62 -16.35 -9.61 -2.96
C ASN A 62 -15.04 -9.44 -2.19
N THR A 63 -13.92 -9.52 -2.91
CA THR A 63 -12.58 -9.31 -2.34
C THR A 63 -11.83 -8.19 -3.04
N ILE A 64 -11.09 -7.44 -2.24
CA ILE A 64 -10.04 -6.52 -2.72
C ILE A 64 -8.72 -6.93 -2.09
N VAL A 65 -7.62 -6.66 -2.79
CA VAL A 65 -6.28 -7.03 -2.34
C VAL A 65 -5.36 -5.82 -2.24
N SER A 66 -4.31 -5.97 -1.45
CA SER A 66 -3.23 -4.99 -1.35
C SER A 66 -1.94 -5.69 -0.93
N PRO A 67 -0.80 -5.43 -1.57
CA PRO A 67 0.50 -5.90 -1.12
C PRO A 67 0.76 -5.49 0.33
N LEU A 68 1.45 -6.34 1.06
CA LEU A 68 2.00 -5.96 2.35
C LEU A 68 3.17 -5.00 2.11
N SER A 69 3.08 -3.80 2.68
CA SER A 69 4.08 -2.74 2.51
C SER A 69 5.21 -2.85 3.54
N ILE A 70 5.88 -4.00 3.48
CA ILE A 70 7.23 -4.19 3.99
C ILE A 70 7.94 -5.15 3.04
N MET A 71 9.12 -4.78 2.55
CA MET A 71 9.87 -5.58 1.58
C MET A 71 10.09 -7.01 2.11
N ARG A 72 9.60 -8.00 1.36
CA ARG A 72 9.66 -9.43 1.73
C ARG A 72 10.66 -10.24 0.92
N HIS A 73 11.10 -9.73 -0.23
CA HIS A 73 12.03 -10.41 -1.13
C HIS A 73 13.33 -9.62 -1.20
N GLY A 74 14.49 -10.28 -1.07
CA GLY A 74 15.80 -9.62 -1.00
C GLY A 74 16.22 -8.81 -2.22
N LEU A 75 15.56 -8.99 -3.36
CA LEU A 75 15.85 -8.27 -4.62
C LEU A 75 14.90 -7.10 -4.93
N GLY A 76 13.77 -6.95 -4.25
CA GLY A 76 12.80 -5.91 -4.62
C GLY A 76 11.42 -6.04 -3.98
N VAL A 77 10.46 -5.31 -4.54
CA VAL A 77 9.10 -5.17 -4.01
C VAL A 77 8.03 -5.51 -5.05
N VAL A 78 6.88 -5.98 -4.58
CA VAL A 78 5.70 -6.17 -5.43
C VAL A 78 4.91 -4.86 -5.47
N LEU A 79 4.79 -4.27 -6.66
CA LEU A 79 4.00 -3.06 -6.90
C LEU A 79 2.52 -3.37 -7.06
N ASP A 80 2.21 -4.43 -7.81
CA ASP A 80 0.85 -4.83 -8.13
C ASP A 80 0.73 -6.34 -8.42
N ALA A 81 -0.49 -6.86 -8.37
CA ALA A 81 -0.84 -8.22 -8.78
C ALA A 81 -1.79 -8.19 -9.97
N TYR A 82 -1.61 -9.11 -10.91
CA TYR A 82 -2.41 -9.20 -12.14
C TYR A 82 -3.36 -10.39 -12.11
N GLU A 83 -4.61 -10.10 -12.48
CA GLU A 83 -5.64 -11.11 -12.70
C GLU A 83 -5.48 -11.74 -14.09
N GLU A 84 -5.87 -13.00 -14.25
CA GLU A 84 -5.92 -13.69 -15.55
C GLU A 84 -6.82 -12.94 -16.56
N LYS A 85 -7.88 -12.31 -16.06
CA LYS A 85 -8.77 -11.42 -16.79
C LYS A 85 -9.32 -10.35 -15.84
N PRO A 86 -9.62 -9.14 -16.31
CA PRO A 86 -10.24 -8.13 -15.46
C PRO A 86 -11.63 -8.55 -15.00
N SER A 87 -11.79 -8.62 -13.69
CA SER A 87 -13.06 -8.93 -13.02
C SER A 87 -13.66 -7.71 -12.32
N ARG A 88 -14.94 -7.78 -11.97
CA ARG A 88 -15.53 -6.86 -10.98
C ARG A 88 -15.11 -7.24 -9.56
N VAL A 89 -15.37 -6.39 -8.56
CA VAL A 89 -15.06 -6.74 -7.16
C VAL A 89 -15.97 -7.86 -6.68
N GLU A 90 -17.20 -7.89 -7.17
CA GLU A 90 -18.27 -8.83 -6.89
C GLU A 90 -18.05 -10.20 -7.55
N GLU A 91 -16.99 -10.36 -8.34
CA GLU A 91 -16.65 -11.60 -9.05
C GLU A 91 -15.44 -12.28 -8.41
N ALA A 92 -15.42 -13.61 -8.46
CA ALA A 92 -14.24 -14.39 -8.08
C ALA A 92 -13.08 -14.12 -9.04
N LYS A 93 -11.85 -14.19 -8.52
CA LYS A 93 -10.65 -13.73 -9.22
C LYS A 93 -9.54 -14.76 -9.14
N LYS A 94 -8.65 -14.70 -10.12
CA LYS A 94 -7.48 -15.56 -10.21
C LYS A 94 -6.26 -14.70 -10.46
N LEU A 95 -5.39 -14.57 -9.45
CA LEU A 95 -4.11 -13.88 -9.59
C LEU A 95 -3.09 -14.83 -10.21
N VAL A 96 -2.36 -14.37 -11.23
CA VAL A 96 -1.45 -15.20 -12.03
C VAL A 96 -0.05 -14.61 -12.18
N ALA A 97 0.12 -13.31 -11.95
CA ALA A 97 1.42 -12.66 -12.01
C ALA A 97 1.49 -11.45 -11.08
N VAL A 98 2.69 -10.92 -10.88
CA VAL A 98 2.94 -9.65 -10.17
C VAL A 98 3.84 -8.74 -10.97
N ALA A 99 3.65 -7.42 -10.82
CA ALA A 99 4.67 -6.44 -11.18
C ALA A 99 5.68 -6.35 -10.03
N PHE A 100 6.90 -6.82 -10.28
CA PHE A 100 8.00 -6.81 -9.32
C PHE A 100 9.00 -5.72 -9.72
N LEU A 101 9.33 -4.82 -8.79
CA LEU A 101 10.31 -3.76 -8.99
C LEU A 101 11.61 -4.09 -8.23
N PRO A 102 12.71 -4.39 -8.95
CA PRO A 102 13.98 -4.73 -8.34
C PRO A 102 14.73 -3.50 -7.82
N ILE A 103 15.32 -3.64 -6.62
CA ILE A 103 16.26 -2.67 -6.04
C ILE A 103 17.70 -2.91 -6.50
N GLU A 104 17.99 -4.08 -7.05
CA GLU A 104 19.28 -4.52 -7.59
C GLU A 104 19.05 -5.54 -8.70
N ASP A 105 20.08 -5.75 -9.53
CA ASP A 105 20.09 -6.84 -10.50
C ASP A 105 20.15 -8.19 -9.78
N GLY A 106 19.57 -9.21 -10.41
CA GLY A 106 19.65 -10.56 -9.88
C GLY A 106 18.72 -11.50 -10.60
N GLU A 107 18.38 -12.59 -9.93
CA GLU A 107 17.52 -13.62 -10.47
C GLU A 107 16.48 -13.99 -9.42
N ILE A 108 15.22 -14.04 -9.83
CA ILE A 108 14.13 -14.66 -9.07
C ILE A 108 14.07 -16.12 -9.51
N LYS A 109 14.03 -17.05 -8.55
CA LYS A 109 13.87 -18.48 -8.82
C LYS A 109 12.45 -18.93 -8.56
N LYS A 110 12.00 -19.96 -9.28
CA LYS A 110 10.76 -20.67 -9.02
C LYS A 110 10.74 -21.13 -7.56
N GLY A 111 9.64 -20.83 -6.87
CA GLY A 111 9.47 -21.08 -5.44
C GLY A 111 9.90 -19.93 -4.52
N ASP A 112 10.57 -18.88 -5.03
CA ASP A 112 10.94 -17.70 -4.24
C ASP A 112 9.68 -16.96 -3.75
N LEU A 113 9.71 -16.54 -2.47
CA LEU A 113 8.67 -15.74 -1.85
C LEU A 113 8.81 -14.28 -2.29
N LEU A 114 8.00 -13.86 -3.26
CA LEU A 114 8.00 -12.48 -3.77
C LEU A 114 7.36 -11.50 -2.77
N GLY A 115 6.37 -11.96 -2.01
CA GLY A 115 5.65 -11.15 -1.05
C GLY A 115 4.38 -11.80 -0.54
N VAL A 116 3.51 -10.96 0.03
CA VAL A 116 2.21 -11.38 0.56
C VAL A 116 1.16 -10.35 0.16
N VAL A 117 -0.02 -10.81 -0.24
CA VAL A 117 -1.20 -9.96 -0.47
C VAL A 117 -2.11 -10.07 0.75
N LYS A 118 -2.56 -8.92 1.26
CA LYS A 118 -3.68 -8.83 2.19
C LYS A 118 -4.96 -8.91 1.37
N VAL A 119 -5.85 -9.83 1.73
CA VAL A 119 -7.17 -9.99 1.13
C VAL A 119 -8.22 -9.47 2.09
N PHE A 120 -9.01 -8.52 1.62
CA PHE A 120 -10.10 -7.91 2.37
C PHE A 120 -11.43 -8.32 1.75
N ILE A 121 -12.35 -8.79 2.60
CA ILE A 121 -13.71 -9.13 2.19
C ILE A 121 -14.60 -7.90 2.34
N VAL A 122 -15.35 -7.59 1.28
CA VAL A 122 -16.07 -6.32 1.13
C VAL A 122 -17.46 -6.50 0.52
N GLY A 123 -18.47 -5.90 1.13
CA GLY A 123 -19.78 -5.73 0.51
C GLY A 123 -19.72 -4.48 -0.35
N VAL A 124 -20.14 -4.55 -1.61
CA VAL A 124 -20.08 -3.44 -2.57
C VAL A 124 -21.48 -3.03 -2.99
N MET A 125 -21.75 -1.73 -3.04
CA MET A 125 -23.01 -1.17 -3.53
C MET A 125 -22.77 0.14 -4.30
N PRO A 126 -23.73 0.58 -5.14
CA PRO A 126 -23.70 1.93 -5.71
C PRO A 126 -23.63 3.01 -4.64
N ILE A 127 -22.99 4.14 -4.95
CA ILE A 127 -22.72 5.24 -4.00
C ILE A 127 -24.00 5.83 -3.39
N GLU A 128 -25.10 5.83 -4.14
CA GLU A 128 -26.42 6.31 -3.73
C GLU A 128 -27.01 5.47 -2.58
N MET A 129 -26.46 4.27 -2.34
CA MET A 129 -26.90 3.33 -1.31
C MET A 129 -25.93 3.27 -0.12
N ILE A 130 -25.09 4.28 0.11
CA ILE A 130 -24.13 4.32 1.23
C ILE A 130 -24.75 4.03 2.60
N SER A 131 -25.99 4.48 2.86
CA SER A 131 -26.69 4.22 4.12
C SER A 131 -27.16 2.76 4.28
N LYS A 132 -27.17 2.01 3.17
CA LYS A 132 -27.63 0.62 3.08
C LYS A 132 -26.50 -0.37 2.83
N VAL A 133 -25.24 0.07 2.74
CA VAL A 133 -24.12 -0.83 2.46
C VAL A 133 -23.97 -1.87 3.58
N LYS A 134 -24.07 -3.14 3.17
CA LYS A 134 -24.10 -4.30 4.05
C LYS A 134 -22.78 -5.05 4.04
N LEU A 135 -22.51 -5.84 5.08
CA LEU A 135 -21.41 -6.79 5.02
C LEU A 135 -21.76 -7.92 4.04
N PRO A 136 -20.77 -8.61 3.44
CA PRO A 136 -21.03 -9.77 2.57
C PRO A 136 -21.91 -10.83 3.22
N GLU A 137 -21.71 -11.09 4.51
CA GLU A 137 -22.49 -12.03 5.31
C GLU A 137 -23.98 -11.64 5.37
N ASP A 138 -24.28 -10.33 5.49
CA ASP A 138 -25.64 -9.78 5.57
C ASP A 138 -26.39 -9.81 4.22
N ILE A 139 -25.69 -10.10 3.12
CA ILE A 139 -26.26 -10.26 1.77
C ILE A 139 -26.15 -11.71 1.27
N GLY A 140 -25.96 -12.67 2.19
CA GLY A 140 -25.96 -14.10 1.89
C GLY A 140 -24.68 -14.60 1.23
N ILE A 141 -23.61 -13.81 1.22
CA ILE A 141 -22.30 -14.26 0.75
C ILE A 141 -21.58 -14.89 1.93
N GLU A 142 -21.54 -16.22 1.95
CA GLU A 142 -20.93 -16.98 3.03
C GLU A 142 -19.40 -16.81 3.01
N HIS A 143 -18.91 -15.92 3.87
CA HIS A 143 -17.48 -15.73 4.16
C HIS A 143 -17.19 -16.08 5.62
N SER A 144 -17.79 -17.16 6.13
CA SER A 144 -17.61 -17.50 7.54
C SER A 144 -16.13 -17.66 7.90
N GLU A 145 -15.75 -17.24 9.11
CA GLU A 145 -14.41 -17.46 9.68
C GLU A 145 -13.95 -18.92 9.50
N LYS A 146 -14.91 -19.86 9.52
CA LYS A 146 -14.74 -21.27 9.26
C LYS A 146 -14.26 -21.56 7.83
N LEU A 147 -14.89 -20.99 6.79
CA LEU A 147 -14.45 -21.13 5.39
C LEU A 147 -13.06 -20.54 5.15
N LEU A 148 -12.71 -19.47 5.86
CA LEU A 148 -11.40 -18.85 5.78
C LEU A 148 -10.31 -19.69 6.44
N LYS A 149 -10.59 -20.28 7.61
CA LYS A 149 -9.70 -21.24 8.26
C LYS A 149 -9.39 -22.45 7.37
N PHE A 150 -10.35 -22.93 6.57
CA PHE A 150 -10.13 -24.01 5.59
C PHE A 150 -9.35 -23.58 4.33
N SER A 151 -9.24 -22.27 4.07
CA SER A 151 -8.55 -21.72 2.90
C SER A 151 -7.07 -21.41 3.14
N ILE A 152 -6.62 -21.49 4.39
CA ILE A 152 -5.25 -21.21 4.81
C ILE A 152 -4.35 -22.36 4.38
N LYS A 153 -3.35 -22.03 3.57
CA LYS A 153 -2.35 -22.99 3.12
C LYS A 153 -1.02 -22.73 3.81
N SER A 154 -0.31 -23.81 4.11
CA SER A 154 1.13 -23.76 4.28
C SER A 154 1.77 -24.20 2.97
N GLU A 155 2.87 -23.55 2.60
CA GLU A 155 3.70 -24.01 1.50
C GLU A 155 5.19 -23.82 1.82
N ASN A 156 6.01 -24.70 1.26
CA ASN A 156 7.45 -24.53 1.26
C ASN A 156 7.82 -23.52 0.17
N VAL A 157 8.41 -22.40 0.59
CA VAL A 157 8.90 -21.33 -0.29
C VAL A 157 10.36 -21.06 0.04
N ASN A 158 11.09 -20.47 -0.90
CA ASN A 158 12.40 -19.92 -0.61
C ASN A 158 12.20 -18.50 -0.06
N MET A 159 12.48 -18.32 1.22
CA MET A 159 12.60 -16.97 1.78
C MET A 159 13.89 -16.34 1.25
N VAL A 160 13.74 -15.29 0.45
CA VAL A 160 14.86 -14.57 -0.15
C VAL A 160 15.07 -13.27 0.61
N TYR A 161 16.26 -13.06 1.16
CA TYR A 161 16.56 -11.86 1.93
C TYR A 161 18.06 -11.55 1.89
N ARG A 162 18.45 -10.40 2.47
CA ARG A 162 19.84 -9.95 2.44
C ARG A 162 20.51 -10.03 3.79
N ILE A 163 21.72 -10.56 3.82
CA ILE A 163 22.66 -10.47 4.94
C ILE A 163 23.96 -9.93 4.38
N ASN A 164 24.47 -8.83 4.94
CA ASN A 164 25.76 -8.23 4.57
C ASN A 164 25.94 -7.94 3.07
N GLY A 165 24.83 -7.63 2.36
CA GLY A 165 24.85 -7.36 0.92
C GLY A 165 24.71 -8.60 0.03
N GLU A 166 24.70 -9.80 0.61
CA GLU A 166 24.51 -11.05 -0.14
C GLU A 166 23.06 -11.51 -0.08
N VAL A 167 22.59 -12.09 -1.18
CA VAL A 167 21.26 -12.69 -1.27
C VAL A 167 21.31 -14.10 -0.69
N VAL A 168 20.57 -14.31 0.39
CA VAL A 168 20.38 -15.61 1.04
C VAL A 168 19.02 -16.16 0.64
N ARG A 169 18.99 -17.46 0.31
CA ARG A 169 17.76 -18.23 0.11
C ARG A 169 17.67 -19.33 1.16
N GLU A 170 16.61 -19.29 1.96
CA GLU A 170 16.32 -20.30 2.97
C GLU A 170 14.97 -20.93 2.65
N GLN A 171 14.94 -22.24 2.41
CA GLN A 171 13.67 -22.94 2.24
C GLN A 171 12.95 -23.00 3.59
N LYS A 172 11.70 -22.55 3.63
CA LYS A 172 10.90 -22.53 4.85
C LYS A 172 9.43 -22.78 4.54
N GLU A 173 8.79 -23.53 5.42
CA GLU A 173 7.34 -23.62 5.43
C GLU A 173 6.78 -22.28 5.95
N VAL A 174 6.00 -21.62 5.11
CA VAL A 174 5.31 -20.37 5.44
C VAL A 174 3.81 -20.66 5.35
N SER A 175 3.07 -20.27 6.38
CA SER A 175 1.62 -20.39 6.39
C SER A 175 0.97 -19.05 6.09
N GLU A 176 -0.18 -19.11 5.44
CA GLU A 176 -1.14 -18.04 5.40
C GLU A 176 -1.79 -17.89 6.79
N TYR A 177 -2.27 -16.68 7.12
CA TYR A 177 -2.99 -16.45 8.36
C TYR A 177 -4.12 -15.47 8.12
N TRP A 178 -5.14 -15.54 8.96
CA TRP A 178 -6.14 -14.50 9.10
C TRP A 178 -5.84 -13.64 10.33
N TYR A 179 -6.33 -12.41 10.33
CA TYR A 179 -6.15 -11.48 11.43
C TYR A 179 -7.37 -10.57 11.57
N SER A 180 -7.67 -10.22 12.82
CA SER A 180 -8.65 -9.21 13.18
C SER A 180 -8.05 -7.82 13.01
N ARG A 181 -8.84 -6.89 12.51
CA ARG A 181 -8.46 -5.50 12.25
C ARG A 181 -9.15 -4.59 13.24
N TRP A 182 -8.37 -3.76 13.91
CA TRP A 182 -8.92 -2.81 14.88
C TRP A 182 -9.39 -1.52 14.21
N HIS A 183 -8.99 -1.33 12.95
CA HIS A 183 -9.18 -0.09 12.21
C HIS A 183 -8.59 1.14 12.91
N VAL A 184 -7.65 0.94 13.83
CA VAL A 184 -6.89 1.99 14.50
C VAL A 184 -5.47 1.98 13.95
N ALA A 185 -4.93 3.16 13.70
CA ALA A 185 -3.56 3.34 13.24
C ALA A 185 -2.94 4.63 13.76
N GLU A 186 -1.63 4.70 13.65
CA GLU A 186 -0.80 5.88 13.96
C GLU A 186 -0.02 6.32 12.73
N TRP A 187 0.28 7.62 12.65
CA TRP A 187 1.12 8.18 11.59
C TRP A 187 2.56 8.31 12.04
N TYR A 188 3.45 7.67 11.29
CA TYR A 188 4.89 7.73 11.50
C TYR A 188 5.55 8.45 10.33
N PRO A 189 6.11 9.65 10.52
CA PRO A 189 6.88 10.31 9.48
C PRO A 189 8.16 9.51 9.20
N LEU A 190 8.48 9.34 7.93
CA LEU A 190 9.75 8.78 7.48
C LEU A 190 10.71 9.94 7.25
N ILE A 191 11.76 10.02 8.06
CA ILE A 191 12.71 11.15 8.04
C ILE A 191 14.05 10.68 7.52
N ALA A 192 14.53 11.29 6.46
CA ALA A 192 15.84 11.00 5.87
C ALA A 192 16.96 11.20 6.90
N ASP A 193 17.90 10.25 6.93
CA ASP A 193 19.10 10.30 7.76
C ASP A 193 20.39 10.48 6.92
N GLU A 194 20.23 10.78 5.64
CA GLU A 194 21.31 11.06 4.69
C GLU A 194 20.92 12.16 3.70
N ASP A 195 21.94 12.72 3.03
CA ASP A 195 21.78 13.61 1.90
C ASP A 195 21.93 12.79 0.61
N LEU A 196 21.00 12.94 -0.33
CA LEU A 196 20.95 12.17 -1.57
C LEU A 196 20.38 13.01 -2.71
N PHE A 197 21.07 13.02 -3.85
CA PHE A 197 20.50 13.52 -5.10
C PHE A 197 19.70 12.40 -5.79
N VAL A 198 18.45 12.68 -6.13
CA VAL A 198 17.55 11.72 -6.76
C VAL A 198 17.23 12.09 -8.21
N GLN A 199 16.97 11.08 -9.04
CA GLN A 199 16.60 11.25 -10.45
C GLN A 199 15.33 10.46 -10.78
N PRO A 200 14.43 10.99 -11.63
CA PRO A 200 13.18 10.34 -12.00
C PRO A 200 13.38 8.89 -12.45
N GLY A 201 12.57 7.98 -11.92
CA GLY A 201 12.57 6.56 -12.30
C GLY A 201 13.74 5.74 -11.76
N LYS A 202 14.72 6.35 -11.08
CA LYS A 202 15.79 5.61 -10.39
C LYS A 202 15.37 5.34 -8.96
N LEU A 203 15.06 4.08 -8.66
CA LEU A 203 14.67 3.64 -7.32
C LEU A 203 15.83 3.84 -6.34
N GLU A 204 15.55 4.49 -5.22
CA GLU A 204 16.54 4.77 -4.19
C GLU A 204 16.18 4.12 -2.85
N LEU A 205 17.18 3.57 -2.19
CA LEU A 205 17.09 3.07 -0.81
C LEU A 205 17.53 4.16 0.15
N VAL A 206 16.61 5.08 0.47
CA VAL A 206 16.91 6.22 1.34
C VAL A 206 17.01 5.74 2.79
N LYS A 207 18.14 5.97 3.44
CA LYS A 207 18.32 5.79 4.88
C LYS A 207 17.40 6.75 5.62
N ILE A 208 16.68 6.21 6.59
CA ILE A 208 15.81 6.97 7.46
C ILE A 208 16.26 6.83 8.90
N LYS A 209 15.83 7.76 9.76
CA LYS A 209 15.92 7.57 11.20
C LYS A 209 15.23 6.26 11.57
N ASN A 210 15.93 5.40 12.31
CA ASN A 210 15.43 4.08 12.68
C ASN A 210 14.04 4.18 13.31
N LEU A 211 13.12 3.40 12.78
CA LEU A 211 11.74 3.32 13.23
C LEU A 211 11.46 1.90 13.74
N GLU A 212 11.19 1.78 15.03
CA GLU A 212 10.72 0.52 15.61
C GLU A 212 9.20 0.39 15.44
N ILE A 213 8.79 -0.61 14.67
CA ILE A 213 7.41 -1.00 14.46
C ILE A 213 7.08 -2.15 15.41
N PRO A 214 6.01 -2.04 16.22
CA PRO A 214 5.69 -3.06 17.21
C PRO A 214 5.17 -4.37 16.57
N PRO A 215 5.18 -5.47 17.33
CA PRO A 215 4.44 -6.68 17.00
C PRO A 215 2.98 -6.39 16.63
N GLU A 216 2.38 -7.27 15.83
CA GLU A 216 0.94 -7.24 15.51
C GLU A 216 0.50 -5.90 14.88
N THR A 217 1.37 -5.33 14.04
CA THR A 217 1.06 -4.15 13.24
C THR A 217 1.43 -4.29 11.77
N ILE A 218 0.66 -3.60 10.93
CA ILE A 218 0.85 -3.57 9.48
C ILE A 218 1.22 -2.14 9.05
N PRO A 219 2.44 -1.92 8.53
CA PRO A 219 2.79 -0.65 7.90
C PRO A 219 2.12 -0.53 6.52
N VAL A 220 1.66 0.68 6.21
CA VAL A 220 1.13 1.07 4.89
C VAL A 220 1.54 2.51 4.60
N PRO A 221 2.40 2.77 3.59
CA PRO A 221 2.68 4.11 3.10
C PRO A 221 1.39 4.86 2.78
N LEU A 222 1.36 6.14 3.15
CA LEU A 222 0.26 7.01 2.79
C LEU A 222 0.33 7.36 1.31
N SER A 223 -0.66 6.93 0.53
CA SER A 223 -0.71 7.17 -0.91
C SER A 223 -1.33 8.51 -1.27
N ILE A 224 -0.64 9.56 -0.82
CA ILE A 224 -0.70 10.91 -1.38
C ILE A 224 0.73 11.42 -1.31
N MET A 225 1.34 11.74 -2.45
CA MET A 225 2.76 12.10 -2.54
C MET A 225 3.12 13.19 -1.51
N ARG A 226 3.94 12.83 -0.51
CA ARG A 226 4.29 13.69 0.64
C ARG A 226 5.64 14.39 0.52
N HIS A 227 6.35 14.17 -0.58
CA HIS A 227 7.64 14.80 -0.83
C HIS A 227 7.68 15.32 -2.25
N ALA A 228 8.16 16.55 -2.48
CA ALA A 228 8.11 17.17 -3.80
C ALA A 228 8.79 16.33 -4.90
N TYR A 229 9.80 15.54 -4.55
CA TYR A 229 10.60 14.80 -5.53
C TYR A 229 10.16 13.35 -5.77
N GLY A 230 9.28 12.78 -4.97
CA GLY A 230 8.83 11.40 -5.21
C GLY A 230 7.94 10.80 -4.13
N THR A 231 7.73 9.48 -4.23
CA THR A 231 6.85 8.72 -3.33
C THR A 231 7.58 7.55 -2.68
N VAL A 232 7.15 7.17 -1.48
CA VAL A 232 7.62 5.96 -0.79
C VAL A 232 6.75 4.79 -1.22
N LEU A 233 7.35 3.83 -1.90
CA LEU A 233 6.66 2.62 -2.36
C LEU A 233 6.52 1.59 -1.24
N ASP A 234 7.58 1.45 -0.45
CA ASP A 234 7.68 0.43 0.58
C ASP A 234 8.76 0.79 1.61
N VAL A 235 8.88 0.01 2.66
CA VAL A 235 9.94 0.12 3.66
C VAL A 235 10.73 -1.16 3.82
N TYR A 236 11.99 -0.99 4.23
CA TYR A 236 12.96 -2.06 4.26
C TYR A 236 13.36 -2.41 5.69
N HIS A 237 13.28 -3.69 6.01
CA HIS A 237 13.85 -4.29 7.20
C HIS A 237 15.11 -5.07 6.81
N SER A 238 16.26 -4.70 7.38
CA SER A 238 17.51 -5.43 7.15
C SER A 238 17.45 -6.84 7.72
N GLY A 239 17.98 -7.82 6.97
CA GLY A 239 18.09 -9.20 7.42
C GLY A 239 16.86 -10.03 7.07
N LYS A 240 16.66 -11.09 7.85
CA LYS A 240 15.58 -12.05 7.64
C LYS A 240 14.21 -11.40 7.87
N PRO A 241 13.23 -11.54 6.93
CA PRO A 241 11.89 -11.05 7.13
C PRO A 241 11.28 -11.61 8.40
N LYS A 242 10.88 -10.71 9.31
CA LYS A 242 10.30 -11.08 10.60
C LYS A 242 8.82 -11.44 10.48
N LYS A 243 8.35 -12.27 11.40
CA LYS A 243 6.92 -12.57 11.53
C LYS A 243 6.16 -11.34 12.03
N ILE A 244 4.84 -11.40 11.93
CA ILE A 244 3.98 -10.27 12.28
C ILE A 244 3.98 -10.02 13.80
N GLU A 245 4.12 -11.08 14.58
CA GLU A 245 4.18 -11.12 16.04
C GLU A 245 5.52 -10.62 16.62
N GLU A 246 6.47 -10.25 15.77
CA GLU A 246 7.78 -9.74 16.16
C GLU A 246 7.89 -8.24 15.91
N SER A 247 8.65 -7.52 16.74
CA SER A 247 9.00 -6.12 16.48
C SER A 247 9.96 -6.01 15.29
N LYS A 248 9.85 -4.93 14.52
CA LYS A 248 10.59 -4.72 13.27
C LYS A 248 11.30 -3.37 13.34
N SER A 249 12.59 -3.36 13.05
CA SER A 249 13.36 -2.13 12.93
C SER A 249 13.45 -1.74 11.46
N ILE A 250 12.89 -0.59 11.10
CA ILE A 250 12.91 -0.05 9.75
C ILE A 250 13.96 1.05 9.68
N SER A 251 14.94 0.89 8.80
CA SER A 251 16.08 1.80 8.68
C SER A 251 16.24 2.40 7.28
N LYS A 252 15.47 1.91 6.29
CA LYS A 252 15.44 2.46 4.93
C LYS A 252 14.02 2.48 4.38
N ALA A 253 13.76 3.45 3.51
CA ALA A 253 12.56 3.53 2.69
C ALA A 253 12.92 3.29 1.22
N ILE A 254 12.02 2.63 0.51
CA ILE A 254 12.13 2.40 -0.92
C ILE A 254 11.41 3.55 -1.61
N PHE A 255 12.18 4.49 -2.15
CA PHE A 255 11.69 5.76 -2.66
C PHE A 255 11.77 5.77 -4.18
N MET A 256 10.66 6.06 -4.85
CA MET A 256 10.59 6.28 -6.30
C MET A 256 10.57 7.78 -6.58
N PRO A 257 11.68 8.36 -7.07
CA PRO A 257 11.72 9.75 -7.46
C PRO A 257 10.88 9.96 -8.73
N VAL A 258 10.01 10.96 -8.69
CA VAL A 258 9.20 11.46 -9.79
C VAL A 258 9.87 12.66 -10.45
N PHE A 259 10.58 13.47 -9.66
CA PHE A 259 11.31 14.65 -10.11
C PHE A 259 12.75 14.58 -9.61
N SER A 260 13.68 15.21 -10.34
CA SER A 260 15.05 15.36 -9.86
C SER A 260 15.09 16.35 -8.70
N GLY A 261 15.96 16.09 -7.73
CA GLY A 261 16.13 16.99 -6.60
C GLY A 261 17.06 16.45 -5.53
N GLU A 262 17.23 17.22 -4.47
CA GLU A 262 18.08 16.87 -3.34
C GLU A 262 17.22 16.58 -2.11
N ILE A 263 17.26 15.33 -1.64
CA ILE A 263 16.79 14.93 -0.32
C ILE A 263 17.91 15.26 0.66
N LYS A 264 17.58 15.97 1.74
CA LYS A 264 18.51 16.28 2.82
C LYS A 264 18.17 15.52 4.08
N LYS A 265 19.17 15.27 4.92
CA LYS A 265 18.99 14.78 6.28
C LYS A 265 18.00 15.67 7.03
N GLY A 266 17.00 15.04 7.64
CA GLY A 266 15.89 15.71 8.31
C GLY A 266 14.66 15.94 7.44
N ASP A 267 14.73 15.70 6.13
CA ASP A 267 13.58 15.80 5.23
C ASP A 267 12.58 14.67 5.47
N ILE A 268 11.29 14.99 5.50
CA ILE A 268 10.20 14.02 5.60
C ILE A 268 9.92 13.48 4.20
N ILE A 269 10.37 12.26 3.92
CA ILE A 269 10.25 11.64 2.59
C ILE A 269 8.91 10.92 2.39
N GLY A 270 8.17 10.67 3.46
CA GLY A 270 6.88 9.97 3.44
C GLY A 270 6.25 9.83 4.81
N VAL A 271 5.07 9.20 4.85
CA VAL A 271 4.35 8.89 6.09
C VAL A 271 3.88 7.43 6.03
N LEU A 272 4.11 6.67 7.10
CA LEU A 272 3.54 5.35 7.29
C LEU A 272 2.30 5.40 8.18
N ASN A 273 1.25 4.74 7.75
CA ASN A 273 0.16 4.32 8.62
C ASN A 273 0.53 2.98 9.25
N ILE A 274 0.63 2.93 10.58
CA ILE A 274 0.89 1.68 11.32
C ILE A 274 -0.43 1.20 11.90
N TYR A 275 -1.05 0.21 11.25
CA TYR A 275 -2.34 -0.35 11.68
C TYR A 275 -2.17 -1.45 12.72
N TYR A 276 -2.95 -1.37 13.79
CA TYR A 276 -3.02 -2.41 14.81
C TYR A 276 -3.93 -3.55 14.38
N ILE A 277 -3.46 -4.78 14.60
CA ILE A 277 -4.19 -6.02 14.30
C ILE A 277 -4.10 -6.99 15.47
N SER A 278 -4.85 -8.09 15.41
CA SER A 278 -4.67 -9.25 16.29
C SER A 278 -4.62 -10.51 15.46
N VAL A 279 -3.67 -11.39 15.77
CA VAL A 279 -3.47 -12.66 15.06
C VAL A 279 -4.03 -13.78 15.91
N GLY A 280 -5.00 -14.53 15.37
CA GLY A 280 -5.74 -15.54 16.10
C GLY A 280 -6.56 -14.97 17.27
N GLU A 281 -6.74 -15.75 18.34
CA GLU A 281 -7.55 -15.39 19.52
C GLU A 281 -6.78 -14.54 20.57
N ARG A 282 -5.48 -14.31 20.37
CA ARG A 282 -4.67 -13.56 21.33
C ARG A 282 -4.67 -12.08 21.00
N ILE A 283 -5.34 -11.30 21.85
CA ILE A 283 -5.18 -9.85 21.89
C ILE A 283 -3.96 -9.56 22.76
N ARG A 284 -2.85 -9.11 22.16
CA ARG A 284 -1.79 -8.49 22.96
C ARG A 284 -2.17 -7.03 23.23
N SER A 285 -1.88 -6.59 24.45
CA SER A 285 -2.07 -5.21 24.91
C SER A 285 -1.48 -4.23 23.90
N LEU A 286 -2.27 -3.23 23.50
CA LEU A 286 -1.75 -2.06 22.80
C LEU A 286 -0.82 -1.32 23.76
N MET A 287 0.39 -1.01 23.32
CA MET A 287 1.20 0.04 23.90
C MET A 287 1.12 1.26 22.97
N ARG A 288 0.88 2.44 23.55
CA ARG A 288 1.06 3.73 22.87
C ARG A 288 2.55 3.96 22.66
N PHE A 289 3.01 4.21 21.44
CA PHE A 289 4.44 4.43 21.19
C PHE A 289 4.77 5.80 20.62
N LEU A 290 3.84 6.45 19.92
CA LEU A 290 4.02 7.84 19.51
C LEU A 290 3.51 8.80 20.60
N THR A 291 4.36 9.08 21.58
CA THR A 291 4.14 10.15 22.56
C THR A 291 5.03 11.37 22.30
N GLN A 292 5.99 11.25 21.38
CA GLN A 292 6.99 12.28 21.15
C GLN A 292 6.69 13.08 19.89
N ARG A 293 6.84 14.40 20.02
CA ARG A 293 6.84 15.30 18.88
C ARG A 293 8.07 15.03 18.02
N VAL A 294 7.87 15.05 16.72
CA VAL A 294 8.94 14.79 15.76
C VAL A 294 9.15 16.03 14.89
N LYS A 295 10.39 16.50 14.84
CA LYS A 295 10.80 17.58 13.93
C LYS A 295 11.29 17.01 12.61
N GLY A 296 10.91 17.64 11.52
CA GLY A 296 11.39 17.32 10.18
C GLY A 296 11.05 18.43 9.19
N ASN A 297 11.70 18.41 8.03
CA ASN A 297 11.43 19.36 6.97
C ASN A 297 10.35 18.79 6.06
N LEU A 298 9.32 19.58 5.79
CA LEU A 298 8.32 19.32 4.77
C LEU A 298 8.80 19.91 3.43
N ILE A 299 8.86 19.07 2.39
CA ILE A 299 9.36 19.45 1.06
C ILE A 299 8.18 19.33 0.11
N TYR A 300 7.71 20.46 -0.42
CA TYR A 300 6.49 20.50 -1.23
C TYR A 300 6.60 21.49 -2.38
N TRP A 301 5.77 21.28 -3.40
CA TRP A 301 5.61 22.21 -4.50
C TRP A 301 4.75 23.41 -4.07
N ARG A 302 5.21 24.62 -4.42
CA ARG A 302 4.39 25.82 -4.44
C ARG A 302 4.45 26.37 -5.87
N GLY A 303 3.49 25.96 -6.70
CA GLY A 303 3.53 26.27 -8.13
C GLY A 303 4.72 25.59 -8.78
N LYS A 304 5.63 26.37 -9.38
CA LYS A 304 6.81 25.85 -10.10
C LYS A 304 8.08 25.72 -9.25
N THR A 305 8.01 26.08 -7.97
CA THR A 305 9.17 26.04 -7.06
C THR A 305 8.95 25.03 -5.96
N VAL A 306 10.05 24.42 -5.50
CA VAL A 306 10.05 23.55 -4.32
C VAL A 306 10.45 24.36 -3.11
N GLU A 307 9.64 24.29 -2.05
CA GLU A 307 9.92 24.90 -0.76
C GLU A 307 10.27 23.82 0.27
N ARG A 308 11.15 24.19 1.20
CA ARG A 308 11.49 23.38 2.38
C ARG A 308 11.11 24.16 3.63
N LYS A 309 10.27 23.57 4.48
CA LYS A 309 9.80 24.19 5.72
C LYS A 309 9.96 23.23 6.89
N GLU A 310 10.71 23.63 7.91
CA GLU A 310 10.76 22.86 9.17
C GLU A 310 9.39 22.90 9.85
N ILE A 311 8.93 21.73 10.29
CA ILE A 311 7.71 21.57 11.07
C ILE A 311 7.98 20.69 12.29
N GLU A 312 7.18 20.90 13.32
CA GLU A 312 7.03 19.96 14.42
C GLU A 312 5.69 19.23 14.25
N MET A 313 5.75 17.90 14.18
CA MET A 313 4.58 17.05 14.06
C MET A 313 4.24 16.47 15.42
N GLU A 314 3.01 16.71 15.86
CA GLU A 314 2.46 16.01 17.00
C GLU A 314 2.04 14.60 16.60
N PRO A 315 2.33 13.59 17.43
CA PRO A 315 1.83 12.26 17.19
C PRO A 315 0.29 12.27 17.23
N PHE A 316 -0.33 11.58 16.29
CA PHE A 316 -1.77 11.36 16.36
C PHE A 316 -2.12 9.94 15.93
N SER A 317 -3.20 9.45 16.51
CA SER A 317 -3.84 8.20 16.12
C SER A 317 -5.12 8.51 15.37
N PHE A 318 -5.59 7.59 14.54
CA PHE A 318 -6.87 7.73 13.88
C PHE A 318 -7.60 6.39 13.82
N LYS A 319 -8.93 6.47 13.76
CA LYS A 319 -9.79 5.33 13.45
C LYS A 319 -10.29 5.44 12.03
N ARG A 320 -10.00 4.42 11.23
CA ARG A 320 -10.50 4.27 9.86
C ARG A 320 -11.91 3.69 9.88
N SER A 321 -12.80 4.25 9.07
CA SER A 321 -14.12 3.66 8.84
C SER A 321 -13.99 2.29 8.18
N ALA A 322 -14.90 1.38 8.50
CA ALA A 322 -15.07 0.13 7.75
C ALA A 322 -15.75 0.37 6.39
N ILE A 323 -16.42 1.52 6.25
CA ILE A 323 -17.02 1.98 5.00
C ILE A 323 -16.02 2.85 4.26
N GLY A 324 -15.79 2.54 3.00
CA GLY A 324 -15.00 3.35 2.07
C GLY A 324 -15.72 3.50 0.74
N ARG A 325 -15.07 4.20 -0.19
CA ARG A 325 -15.53 4.31 -1.58
C ARG A 325 -14.40 4.01 -2.56
N PHE A 326 -14.76 3.45 -3.70
CA PHE A 326 -13.92 3.30 -4.86
C PHE A 326 -14.06 4.56 -5.71
N GLU A 327 -12.94 5.24 -5.97
CA GLU A 327 -12.89 6.41 -6.85
C GLU A 327 -12.10 6.06 -8.11
N PRO A 328 -12.68 6.17 -9.32
CA PRO A 328 -11.93 5.91 -10.54
C PRO A 328 -10.91 7.01 -10.83
N LEU A 329 -9.74 6.62 -11.32
CA LEU A 329 -8.72 7.55 -11.83
C LEU A 329 -8.81 7.60 -13.35
N ILE A 330 -9.44 8.65 -13.88
CA ILE A 330 -9.63 8.83 -15.32
C ILE A 330 -8.59 9.79 -15.87
N ALA A 331 -7.85 9.40 -16.92
CA ALA A 331 -6.88 10.28 -17.57
C ALA A 331 -7.57 11.51 -18.19
N ALA A 332 -7.08 12.71 -17.89
CA ALA A 332 -7.56 13.97 -18.47
C ALA A 332 -6.77 14.41 -19.71
N GLU A 333 -5.64 13.76 -19.99
CA GLU A 333 -4.73 14.08 -21.10
C GLU A 333 -4.41 12.86 -21.98
N ASN A 334 -3.85 13.13 -23.17
CA ASN A 334 -3.18 12.11 -23.97
C ASN A 334 -1.67 12.22 -23.70
N LYS A 335 -1.03 11.15 -23.29
CA LYS A 335 0.39 11.16 -22.94
C LYS A 335 1.11 9.92 -23.45
N LYS A 336 2.18 10.14 -24.23
CA LYS A 336 3.11 9.07 -24.58
C LYS A 336 3.94 8.74 -23.35
N VAL A 337 4.09 7.45 -23.09
CA VAL A 337 4.82 6.95 -21.93
C VAL A 337 5.92 5.99 -22.38
N ARG A 338 7.00 5.93 -21.61
CA ARG A 338 8.11 5.01 -21.84
C ARG A 338 8.25 4.04 -20.68
N SER A 339 8.59 2.79 -21.01
CA SER A 339 8.83 1.75 -20.03
C SER A 339 9.80 2.21 -18.94
N ASN A 340 9.46 1.94 -17.68
CA ASN A 340 10.26 2.24 -16.49
C ASN A 340 10.59 3.73 -16.27
N GLN A 341 9.95 4.64 -16.99
CA GLN A 341 10.02 6.08 -16.73
C GLN A 341 8.77 6.48 -15.98
N VAL A 342 8.91 6.85 -14.71
CA VAL A 342 7.76 7.33 -13.93
C VAL A 342 7.23 8.63 -14.52
N GLU A 343 5.92 8.71 -14.64
CA GLU A 343 5.22 9.82 -15.28
C GLU A 343 4.18 10.40 -14.33
N VAL A 344 4.02 11.72 -14.38
CA VAL A 344 2.86 12.41 -13.82
C VAL A 344 1.80 12.47 -14.92
N ILE A 345 0.63 11.89 -14.68
CA ILE A 345 -0.49 11.92 -15.63
C ILE A 345 -1.58 12.80 -15.05
N GLU A 346 -2.04 13.79 -15.80
CA GLU A 346 -3.22 14.57 -15.47
C GLU A 346 -4.45 13.67 -15.45
N ILE A 347 -5.23 13.76 -14.37
CA ILE A 347 -6.48 13.04 -14.20
C ILE A 347 -7.66 14.01 -14.09
N GLU A 348 -8.86 13.50 -14.30
CA GLU A 348 -10.06 14.21 -13.90
C GLU A 348 -9.98 14.53 -12.40
N GLU A 349 -10.23 15.80 -12.07
CA GLU A 349 -10.02 16.30 -10.72
C GLU A 349 -10.92 15.58 -9.71
N LEU A 350 -10.30 15.15 -8.61
CA LEU A 350 -11.00 14.49 -7.51
C LEU A 350 -10.91 15.33 -6.24
N GLU A 351 -12.06 15.60 -5.64
CA GLU A 351 -12.16 16.29 -4.36
C GLU A 351 -12.52 15.30 -3.24
N PHE A 352 -11.77 15.42 -2.15
CA PHE A 352 -11.95 14.60 -0.96
C PHE A 352 -12.13 15.51 0.25
N PRO A 353 -13.16 15.29 1.06
CA PRO A 353 -13.33 16.06 2.29
C PRO A 353 -12.21 15.75 3.29
N SER A 354 -12.10 16.60 4.30
CA SER A 354 -11.33 16.37 5.51
C SER A 354 -11.60 14.98 6.12
N GLY A 355 -10.59 14.43 6.79
CA GLY A 355 -10.66 13.10 7.38
C GLY A 355 -10.69 12.00 6.32
N THR A 356 -9.89 12.11 5.26
CA THR A 356 -9.75 11.09 4.21
C THR A 356 -8.31 10.63 4.05
N ILE A 357 -8.14 9.33 3.82
CA ILE A 357 -6.90 8.71 3.37
C ILE A 357 -7.16 7.92 2.09
N LEU A 358 -6.16 7.90 1.22
CA LEU A 358 -6.25 7.31 -0.12
C LEU A 358 -5.27 6.14 -0.24
N GLN A 359 -5.62 5.16 -1.07
CA GLN A 359 -4.73 4.07 -1.42
C GLN A 359 -5.08 3.53 -2.83
N PRO A 360 -4.16 3.54 -3.81
CA PRO A 360 -4.35 2.84 -5.07
C PRO A 360 -4.77 1.38 -4.85
N MET A 361 -5.77 0.96 -5.61
CA MET A 361 -6.29 -0.39 -5.57
C MET A 361 -5.44 -1.30 -6.46
N THR A 362 -4.86 -2.32 -5.85
CA THR A 362 -4.17 -3.42 -6.53
C THR A 362 -5.16 -4.18 -7.43
N THR A 363 -4.65 -4.73 -8.54
CA THR A 363 -5.37 -5.50 -9.57
C THR A 363 -6.27 -4.72 -10.52
N LYS A 364 -6.43 -3.41 -10.32
CA LYS A 364 -7.28 -2.55 -11.16
C LYS A 364 -6.49 -1.51 -11.96
N ASN A 365 -5.19 -1.75 -12.17
CA ASN A 365 -4.34 -0.87 -12.94
C ASN A 365 -4.52 -1.07 -14.46
N HIS A 366 -4.13 -0.02 -15.19
CA HIS A 366 -4.04 0.00 -16.64
C HIS A 366 -3.08 -1.08 -17.18
N ALA A 367 -3.32 -1.64 -18.37
CA ALA A 367 -2.46 -2.70 -18.92
C ALA A 367 -0.97 -2.28 -19.02
N ILE A 368 -0.71 -1.04 -19.40
CA ILE A 368 0.65 -0.57 -19.71
C ILE A 368 1.43 -0.08 -18.49
N GLY A 369 0.87 -0.07 -17.28
CA GLY A 369 1.52 0.53 -16.12
C GLY A 369 0.75 0.45 -14.81
N VAL A 370 1.39 0.88 -13.73
CA VAL A 370 0.84 0.83 -12.37
C VAL A 370 0.72 2.25 -11.81
N VAL A 371 -0.40 2.57 -11.18
CA VAL A 371 -0.53 3.79 -10.37
C VAL A 371 0.20 3.57 -9.05
N LEU A 372 1.29 4.31 -8.84
CA LEU A 372 2.09 4.24 -7.62
C LEU A 372 1.51 5.11 -6.51
N ASP A 373 1.04 6.29 -6.87
CA ASP A 373 0.59 7.31 -5.93
C ASP A 373 -0.30 8.34 -6.65
N VAL A 374 -0.82 9.31 -5.91
CA VAL A 374 -1.54 10.46 -6.44
C VAL A 374 -1.03 11.77 -5.84
N MET A 375 -1.18 12.86 -6.57
CA MET A 375 -0.64 14.15 -6.15
C MET A 375 -1.48 15.34 -6.61
N ASN A 376 -1.09 16.50 -6.09
CA ASN A 376 -1.43 17.83 -6.58
C ASN A 376 -0.19 18.73 -6.37
N PHE A 377 -0.01 19.75 -7.21
CA PHE A 377 1.09 20.73 -7.12
C PHE A 377 0.83 21.84 -6.08
N GLU A 378 -0.24 21.70 -5.29
CA GLU A 378 -0.51 22.54 -4.13
C GLU A 378 0.32 22.11 -2.90
N PRO A 379 0.56 23.04 -1.95
CA PRO A 379 1.16 22.69 -0.67
C PRO A 379 0.41 21.56 0.04
N LEU A 380 1.18 20.69 0.71
CA LEU A 380 0.64 19.50 1.36
C LEU A 380 -0.41 19.87 2.41
N LYS A 381 -1.57 19.21 2.29
CA LYS A 381 -2.71 19.36 3.19
C LYS A 381 -2.63 18.37 4.34
N ARG A 382 -3.10 18.78 5.52
CA ARG A 382 -3.25 17.89 6.68
C ARG A 382 -4.38 16.89 6.41
N VAL A 383 -4.49 15.86 7.23
CA VAL A 383 -5.59 14.90 7.09
C VAL A 383 -6.94 15.56 7.34
N GLU A 384 -6.98 16.58 8.21
CA GLU A 384 -8.15 17.36 8.61
C GLU A 384 -8.54 18.46 7.60
N ASP A 385 -7.79 18.61 6.52
CA ASP A 385 -8.10 19.56 5.46
C ASP A 385 -8.76 18.82 4.27
N ASP A 386 -9.62 19.52 3.54
CA ASP A 386 -10.09 19.07 2.23
C ASP A 386 -8.91 19.00 1.25
N LYS A 387 -8.98 18.04 0.32
CA LYS A 387 -7.89 17.72 -0.60
C LYS A 387 -8.41 17.63 -2.01
N ARG A 388 -7.59 18.15 -2.93
CA ARG A 388 -7.79 18.03 -4.37
C ARG A 388 -6.67 17.19 -4.94
N ILE A 389 -7.01 16.23 -5.80
CA ILE A 389 -6.07 15.39 -6.52
C ILE A 389 -6.28 15.64 -8.01
N THR A 390 -5.19 15.99 -8.69
CA THR A 390 -5.21 16.40 -10.10
C THR A 390 -4.27 15.55 -10.96
N SER A 391 -3.43 14.72 -10.34
CA SER A 391 -2.53 13.85 -11.08
C SER A 391 -2.32 12.49 -10.42
N ALA A 392 -2.09 11.48 -11.25
CA ALA A 392 -1.61 10.17 -10.84
C ALA A 392 -0.10 10.06 -11.12
N ILE A 393 0.63 9.46 -10.17
CA ILE A 393 2.01 9.01 -10.39
C ILE A 393 1.94 7.61 -10.97
N PHE A 394 2.41 7.45 -12.20
CA PHE A 394 2.25 6.23 -12.97
C PHE A 394 3.60 5.68 -13.42
N LEU A 395 3.81 4.38 -13.24
CA LEU A 395 4.99 3.69 -13.70
C LEU A 395 4.62 2.77 -14.88
N PRO A 396 4.99 3.13 -16.11
CA PRO A 396 4.77 2.29 -17.28
C PRO A 396 5.64 1.03 -17.22
N LEU A 397 5.02 -0.11 -17.52
CA LEU A 397 5.68 -1.41 -17.73
C LEU A 397 6.16 -1.60 -19.16
N MET A 398 5.72 -0.74 -20.07
CA MET A 398 6.09 -0.74 -21.47
C MET A 398 5.83 0.61 -22.12
N ASP A 399 6.46 0.83 -23.26
CA ASP A 399 6.18 1.97 -24.12
C ASP A 399 4.73 1.93 -24.61
N GLY A 400 4.11 3.10 -24.69
CA GLY A 400 2.75 3.20 -25.15
C GLY A 400 2.22 4.62 -25.11
N GLU A 401 0.90 4.72 -25.16
CA GLU A 401 0.20 5.98 -25.06
C GLU A 401 -1.05 5.80 -24.21
N ILE A 402 -1.18 6.68 -23.23
CA ILE A 402 -2.36 6.84 -22.41
C ILE A 402 -3.24 7.87 -23.10
N LYS A 403 -4.51 7.53 -23.27
CA LYS A 403 -5.49 8.42 -23.90
C LYS A 403 -6.41 9.03 -22.86
N LYS A 404 -6.85 10.26 -23.13
CA LYS A 404 -7.87 10.94 -22.37
C LYS A 404 -9.13 10.07 -22.29
N GLY A 405 -9.70 9.94 -21.09
CA GLY A 405 -10.86 9.09 -20.80
C GLY A 405 -10.52 7.62 -20.53
N GLU A 406 -9.24 7.24 -20.51
CA GLU A 406 -8.83 5.90 -20.07
C GLU A 406 -8.81 5.78 -18.55
N LEU A 407 -9.25 4.63 -18.04
CA LEU A 407 -9.17 4.29 -16.62
C LEU A 407 -7.75 3.87 -16.29
N LEU A 408 -7.03 4.69 -15.52
CA LEU A 408 -5.67 4.41 -15.06
C LEU A 408 -5.63 3.41 -13.90
N GLY A 409 -6.62 3.52 -13.03
CA GLY A 409 -6.69 2.78 -11.77
C GLY A 409 -7.93 3.13 -10.97
N VAL A 410 -8.03 2.57 -9.76
CA VAL A 410 -9.08 2.90 -8.79
C VAL A 410 -8.43 3.24 -7.47
N LEU A 411 -8.89 4.28 -6.78
CA LEU A 411 -8.50 4.60 -5.41
C LEU A 411 -9.48 3.99 -4.42
N ASN A 412 -8.94 3.37 -3.38
CA ASN A 412 -9.65 3.15 -2.14
C ASN A 412 -9.61 4.43 -1.32
N VAL A 413 -10.77 5.00 -1.05
CA VAL A 413 -10.94 6.19 -0.21
C VAL A 413 -11.53 5.75 1.11
N TYR A 414 -10.84 6.05 2.21
CA TYR A 414 -11.31 5.75 3.54
C TYR A 414 -11.50 7.03 4.35
N HIS A 415 -12.63 7.09 5.06
CA HIS A 415 -12.83 8.11 6.08
C HIS A 415 -12.09 7.76 7.36
N VAL A 416 -11.51 8.77 8.00
CA VAL A 416 -10.77 8.64 9.25
C VAL A 416 -11.22 9.68 10.26
N SER A 417 -11.31 9.26 11.52
CA SER A 417 -11.50 10.15 12.67
C SER A 417 -10.18 10.28 13.39
N VAL A 418 -9.65 11.50 13.48
CA VAL A 418 -8.37 11.81 14.12
C VAL A 418 -8.55 11.97 15.62
N PHE A 419 -7.63 11.42 16.39
CA PHE A 419 -7.54 11.55 17.84
C PHE A 419 -6.24 12.27 18.19
N ARG A 420 -6.33 13.55 18.54
CA ARG A 420 -5.17 14.36 18.98
C ARG A 420 -4.92 14.31 20.48
N GLU A 421 -5.91 13.86 21.25
CA GLU A 421 -5.80 13.57 22.68
C GLU A 421 -5.99 12.06 22.88
N PRO A 422 -4.90 11.29 22.86
CA PRO A 422 -4.97 9.85 23.10
C PRO A 422 -5.69 9.53 24.43
N ASP A 423 -5.65 10.44 25.42
CA ASP A 423 -6.11 10.22 26.80
C ASP A 423 -7.62 10.03 26.90
N PHE A 424 -8.41 10.77 26.13
CA PHE A 424 -9.86 10.56 26.06
C PHE A 424 -10.21 9.22 25.41
N PHE A 425 -9.47 8.81 24.36
CA PHE A 425 -9.63 7.50 23.73
C PHE A 425 -9.24 6.37 24.69
N LEU A 426 -8.10 6.47 25.38
CA LEU A 426 -7.71 5.50 26.40
C LEU A 426 -8.68 5.45 27.58
N ALA A 427 -9.24 6.58 28.01
CA ALA A 427 -10.24 6.59 29.07
C ALA A 427 -11.52 5.84 28.65
N ARG A 428 -11.97 6.07 27.40
CA ARG A 428 -13.18 5.42 26.85
C ARG A 428 -12.99 3.93 26.59
N TYR A 429 -11.79 3.51 26.20
CA TYR A 429 -11.48 2.12 25.86
C TYR A 429 -10.55 1.45 26.88
N ARG A 430 -10.45 1.97 28.12
CA ARG A 430 -9.50 1.55 29.17
C ARG A 430 -9.44 0.04 29.40
N GLN A 431 -10.56 -0.64 29.15
CA GLN A 431 -10.72 -2.10 29.23
C GLN A 431 -9.85 -2.87 28.22
N LEU A 432 -9.51 -2.24 27.09
CA LEU A 432 -8.60 -2.77 26.05
C LEU A 432 -7.12 -2.49 26.35
N PHE A 433 -6.83 -1.69 27.38
CA PHE A 433 -5.48 -1.22 27.76
C PHE A 433 -5.23 -1.49 29.26
N PRO A 434 -4.95 -2.74 29.66
CA PRO A 434 -4.65 -3.03 31.05
C PRO A 434 -3.43 -2.23 31.52
N GLU A 435 -3.56 -1.56 32.66
CA GLU A 435 -2.47 -0.81 33.28
C GLU A 435 -1.30 -1.75 33.59
N LYS A 436 -0.06 -1.29 33.36
CA LYS A 436 1.13 -2.01 33.83
C LYS A 436 0.98 -2.23 35.32
N ARG A 437 1.01 -3.50 35.76
CA ARG A 437 1.52 -3.81 37.10
C ARG A 437 2.96 -3.29 37.11
N VAL A 438 3.17 -2.17 37.79
CA VAL A 438 4.50 -1.76 38.24
C VAL A 438 4.97 -2.92 39.11
N VAL A 439 5.90 -3.73 38.59
CA VAL A 439 6.66 -4.64 39.44
C VAL A 439 7.57 -3.72 40.23
N SER A 440 7.15 -3.42 41.46
CA SER A 440 8.00 -2.79 42.45
C SER A 440 9.14 -3.75 42.75
N THR A 441 10.31 -3.53 42.17
CA THR A 441 11.55 -4.06 42.72
C THR A 441 11.83 -3.27 44.00
N LEU A 442 11.55 -3.90 45.14
CA LEU A 442 12.21 -3.60 46.41
C LEU A 442 13.67 -4.09 46.34
#